data_AF-A0A852EUI1-F1
#
_entry.id   AF-A0A852EUI1-F1
#
_cell.length_a   1.000
_cell.length_b   1.000
_cell.length_c   1.000
_cell.angle_alpha   90.00
_cell.angle_beta   90.00
_cell.angle_gamma   90.00
#
_symmetry.space_group_name_H-M   'P 1'
#
loop_
_entity.id
_entity.type
_entity.pdbx_description
1 polymer ?
#
loop_
_entity_poly.entity_id
_entity_poly.type
_entity_poly.pdbx_seq_one_letter_code
_entity_poly.pdbx_strand_id
1 'polypeptide(L)'
;MSGQSITDRITAAQHSVTGSAVAKAVCKATTHEVMGPKKKHLDYLIQCTNEMNVNIPQLADTLFERTANSSWVVVFKALITTHHLMMYGNERFIQYLASRNTLFNLNNYLDKSAMQGYDMSTFIRRYSRYLNEKALSYRLVAVDFTKMKRGIDGVMRTMNPEKLLKTLPIIQNQLDALLDFDANPNELTNGVINAAFMLLFKDSIRLFAAYNEGIINLLERYFDMKKNQCKEGLDIYKKFLARMTKLSEFLKVAEQVGIDQGDIPDLTQAPSSLLEALEQHLASVEGKKTKEVSAASRASALSSAVSTLANTGMSFSRMDEKEKQQALEEEQVRLQALKEQRLREISVVSNSTSTSASPSTLSGKSVNTTVAVDLFAAPAPTTN
;
A
#
# COMPACT_ATOMS: atom_id res chain seq x y z
N MET A 1 5.74 14.95 -28.39
CA MET A 1 4.49 15.71 -28.28
C MET A 1 3.81 15.32 -26.96
N SER A 2 3.74 16.20 -25.97
CA SER A 2 3.18 15.84 -24.65
C SER A 2 1.67 15.64 -24.73
N GLY A 3 1.16 14.44 -24.42
CA GLY A 3 -0.28 14.10 -24.38
C GLY A 3 -1.09 14.80 -23.26
N GLN A 4 -0.67 15.99 -22.80
CA GLN A 4 -1.38 16.78 -21.79
C GLN A 4 -2.33 17.78 -22.45
N SER A 5 -3.57 17.86 -21.98
CA SER A 5 -4.56 18.78 -22.52
C SER A 5 -4.19 20.25 -22.24
N ILE A 6 -4.86 21.19 -22.91
CA ILE A 6 -4.73 22.63 -22.61
C ILE A 6 -5.22 22.92 -21.18
N THR A 7 -6.34 22.30 -20.76
CA THR A 7 -6.90 22.46 -19.42
C THR A 7 -5.94 21.97 -18.32
N ASP A 8 -5.24 20.86 -18.56
CA ASP A 8 -4.21 20.32 -17.66
C ASP A 8 -3.04 21.30 -17.50
N ARG A 9 -2.58 21.87 -18.62
CA ARG A 9 -1.48 22.84 -18.63
C ARG A 9 -1.84 24.11 -17.88
N ILE A 10 -3.05 24.64 -18.08
CA ILE A 10 -3.54 25.85 -17.38
C ILE A 10 -3.64 25.58 -15.87
N THR A 11 -4.24 24.46 -15.45
CA THR A 11 -4.38 24.12 -14.03
C THR A 11 -3.01 23.97 -13.35
N ALA A 12 -2.08 23.25 -13.99
CA ALA A 12 -0.73 23.10 -13.46
C ALA A 12 0.08 24.43 -13.44
N ALA A 13 -0.19 25.34 -14.38
CA ALA A 13 0.42 26.66 -14.41
C ALA A 13 -0.11 27.54 -13.27
N GLN A 14 -1.41 27.51 -12.97
CA GLN A 14 -2.00 28.23 -11.82
C GLN A 14 -1.29 27.87 -10.50
N HIS A 15 -1.04 26.58 -10.25
CA HIS A 15 -0.31 26.16 -9.05
C HIS A 15 1.19 26.51 -9.07
N SER A 16 1.76 26.75 -10.26
CA SER A 16 3.13 27.30 -10.36
C SER A 16 3.16 28.77 -9.94
N VAL A 17 2.10 29.52 -10.25
CA VAL A 17 1.95 30.93 -9.87
C VAL A 17 1.65 31.07 -8.37
N THR A 18 0.88 30.16 -7.78
CA THR A 18 0.61 30.14 -6.33
C THR A 18 1.73 29.51 -5.50
N GLY A 19 2.81 29.03 -6.13
CA GLY A 19 3.99 28.48 -5.46
C GLY A 19 3.84 27.07 -4.86
N SER A 20 2.69 26.41 -5.04
CA SER A 20 2.46 25.06 -4.49
C SER A 20 2.96 23.96 -5.43
N ALA A 21 4.21 23.54 -5.21
CA ALA A 21 4.82 22.43 -5.97
C ALA A 21 4.04 21.10 -5.81
N VAL A 22 3.48 20.86 -4.62
CA VAL A 22 2.64 19.69 -4.32
C VAL A 22 1.37 19.69 -5.15
N ALA A 23 0.62 20.80 -5.16
CA ALA A 23 -0.62 20.87 -5.92
C ALA A 23 -0.39 20.72 -7.44
N LYS A 24 0.69 21.32 -7.94
CA LYS A 24 1.14 21.12 -9.32
C LYS A 24 1.43 19.65 -9.63
N ALA A 25 2.08 18.93 -8.73
CA ALA A 25 2.37 17.51 -8.91
C ALA A 25 1.10 16.66 -8.91
N VAL A 26 0.13 16.96 -8.02
CA VAL A 26 -1.20 16.32 -8.02
C VAL A 26 -1.88 16.53 -9.38
N CYS A 27 -1.96 17.75 -9.89
CA CYS A 27 -2.56 18.02 -11.21
C CYS A 27 -1.88 17.23 -12.33
N LYS A 28 -0.55 17.10 -12.30
CA LYS A 28 0.21 16.32 -13.28
C LYS A 28 0.01 14.80 -13.14
N ALA A 29 -0.29 14.31 -11.94
CA ALA A 29 -0.67 12.91 -11.72
C ALA A 29 -2.11 12.63 -12.19
N THR A 30 -3.00 13.64 -12.14
CA THR A 30 -4.43 13.53 -12.45
C THR A 30 -4.84 14.27 -13.73
N THR A 31 -4.06 14.13 -14.80
CA THR A 31 -4.36 14.70 -16.13
C THR A 31 -5.53 13.99 -16.80
N HIS A 32 -6.07 14.56 -17.88
CA HIS A 32 -7.15 13.95 -18.68
C HIS A 32 -6.65 12.84 -19.64
N GLU A 33 -5.34 12.56 -19.65
CA GLU A 33 -4.74 11.46 -20.41
C GLU A 33 -5.23 10.11 -19.88
N VAL A 34 -5.81 9.27 -20.76
CA VAL A 34 -6.39 7.95 -20.45
C VAL A 34 -5.30 6.88 -20.25
N MET A 35 -4.39 7.18 -19.33
CA MET A 35 -3.32 6.33 -18.85
C MET A 35 -3.19 6.54 -17.35
N GLY A 36 -2.70 5.53 -16.63
CA GLY A 36 -2.44 5.63 -15.20
C GLY A 36 -1.51 6.81 -14.84
N PRO A 37 -1.54 7.28 -13.59
CA PRO A 37 -0.63 8.34 -13.14
C PRO A 37 0.84 7.97 -13.40
N LYS A 38 1.61 8.88 -13.98
CA LYS A 38 3.01 8.62 -14.37
C LYS A 38 3.88 8.43 -13.13
N LYS A 39 4.72 7.38 -13.09
CA LYS A 39 5.63 7.01 -11.98
C LYS A 39 6.38 8.23 -11.42
N LYS A 40 7.01 9.05 -12.27
CA LYS A 40 7.72 10.27 -11.84
C LYS A 40 6.91 11.27 -10.99
N HIS A 41 5.59 11.34 -11.17
CA HIS A 41 4.73 12.22 -10.38
C HIS A 41 4.32 11.54 -9.06
N LEU A 42 4.08 10.24 -9.09
CA LEU A 42 3.83 9.44 -7.89
C LEU A 42 5.06 9.43 -6.97
N ASP A 43 6.25 9.19 -7.51
CA ASP A 43 7.52 9.18 -6.76
C ASP A 43 7.77 10.53 -6.06
N TYR A 44 7.52 11.63 -6.78
CA TYR A 44 7.64 12.97 -6.21
C TYR A 44 6.63 13.20 -5.07
N LEU A 45 5.37 12.78 -5.25
CA LEU A 45 4.36 12.90 -4.19
C LEU A 45 4.69 12.02 -2.98
N ILE A 46 5.22 10.81 -3.19
CA ILE A 46 5.73 9.94 -2.12
C ILE A 46 6.84 10.66 -1.35
N GLN A 47 7.82 11.23 -2.05
CA GLN A 47 8.88 12.03 -1.42
C GLN A 47 8.31 13.17 -0.58
N CYS A 48 7.33 13.91 -1.11
CA CYS A 48 6.64 14.96 -0.36
C CYS A 48 6.00 14.42 0.93
N THR A 49 5.44 13.21 0.93
CA THR A 49 4.89 12.62 2.18
C THR A 49 5.96 12.30 3.24
N ASN A 50 7.22 12.14 2.86
CA ASN A 50 8.33 11.88 3.79
C ASN A 50 8.94 13.16 4.35
N GLU A 51 8.77 14.30 3.68
CA GLU A 51 9.32 15.58 4.13
C GLU A 51 8.50 16.15 5.30
N MET A 52 9.17 16.48 6.42
CA MET A 52 8.47 16.94 7.63
C MET A 52 7.70 18.24 7.43
N ASN A 53 8.20 19.13 6.56
CA ASN A 53 7.65 20.46 6.33
C ASN A 53 6.48 20.47 5.33
N VAL A 54 6.18 19.34 4.68
CA VAL A 54 5.06 19.25 3.74
C VAL A 54 3.74 19.14 4.51
N ASN A 55 2.78 19.97 4.14
CA ASN A 55 1.43 19.96 4.70
C ASN A 55 0.60 18.80 4.12
N ILE A 56 0.52 17.70 4.87
CA ILE A 56 -0.27 16.51 4.52
C ILE A 56 -1.77 16.81 4.33
N PRO A 57 -2.43 17.58 5.22
CA PRO A 57 -3.81 18.02 4.99
C PRO A 57 -4.01 18.67 3.62
N GLN A 58 -3.16 19.63 3.24
CA GLN A 58 -3.27 20.32 1.95
C GLN A 58 -3.07 19.37 0.76
N LEU A 59 -2.15 18.42 0.85
CA LEU A 59 -1.96 17.38 -0.16
C LEU A 59 -3.24 16.54 -0.34
N ALA A 60 -3.82 16.08 0.76
CA ALA A 60 -5.05 15.29 0.75
C ALA A 60 -6.25 16.12 0.22
N ASP A 61 -6.40 17.36 0.66
CA ASP A 61 -7.47 18.26 0.20
C ASP A 61 -7.35 18.53 -1.31
N THR A 62 -6.13 18.72 -1.82
CA THR A 62 -5.92 18.85 -3.27
C THR A 62 -6.38 17.60 -4.02
N LEU A 63 -6.11 16.38 -3.49
CA LEU A 63 -6.60 15.14 -4.10
C LEU A 63 -8.13 15.03 -4.04
N PHE A 64 -8.76 15.45 -2.94
CA PHE A 64 -10.21 15.49 -2.82
C PHE A 64 -10.83 16.47 -3.83
N GLU A 65 -10.24 17.64 -4.02
CA GLU A 65 -10.66 18.59 -5.07
C GLU A 65 -10.60 17.96 -6.46
N ARG A 66 -9.58 17.15 -6.76
CA ARG A 66 -9.52 16.42 -8.04
C ARG A 66 -10.65 15.39 -8.18
N THR A 67 -11.09 14.75 -7.09
CA THR A 67 -12.23 13.82 -7.13
C THR A 67 -13.58 14.49 -7.33
N ALA A 68 -13.69 15.83 -7.17
CA ALA A 68 -14.89 16.59 -7.49
C ALA A 68 -14.99 16.95 -9.00
N ASN A 69 -14.02 16.55 -9.82
CA ASN A 69 -14.05 16.78 -11.26
C ASN A 69 -15.16 15.96 -11.95
N SER A 70 -15.71 16.47 -13.05
CA SER A 70 -16.71 15.74 -13.82
C SER A 70 -16.13 14.58 -14.63
N SER A 71 -14.86 14.66 -15.04
CA SER A 71 -14.20 13.65 -15.87
C SER A 71 -13.82 12.41 -15.07
N TRP A 72 -14.28 11.25 -15.52
CA TRP A 72 -13.97 9.96 -14.90
C TRP A 72 -12.46 9.71 -14.84
N VAL A 73 -11.70 10.14 -15.85
CA VAL A 73 -10.24 9.97 -15.92
C VAL A 73 -9.56 10.69 -14.77
N VAL A 74 -9.95 11.94 -14.51
CA VAL A 74 -9.36 12.76 -13.45
C VAL A 74 -9.73 12.20 -12.08
N VAL A 75 -11.01 11.87 -11.87
CA VAL A 75 -11.49 11.31 -10.59
C VAL A 75 -10.82 9.99 -10.29
N PHE A 76 -10.78 9.06 -11.25
CA PHE A 76 -10.18 7.75 -11.04
C PHE A 76 -8.67 7.86 -10.78
N LYS A 77 -7.96 8.72 -11.52
CA LYS A 77 -6.52 8.95 -11.29
C LYS A 77 -6.23 9.61 -9.95
N ALA A 78 -7.13 10.45 -9.42
CA ALA A 78 -7.01 11.00 -8.07
C ALA A 78 -7.16 9.91 -7.01
N LEU A 79 -8.11 8.98 -7.18
CA LEU A 79 -8.24 7.80 -6.31
C LEU A 79 -7.01 6.90 -6.40
N ILE A 80 -6.52 6.60 -7.60
CA ILE A 80 -5.31 5.77 -7.81
C ILE A 80 -4.09 6.43 -7.16
N THR A 81 -3.93 7.74 -7.33
CA THR A 81 -2.83 8.50 -6.69
C THR A 81 -2.95 8.44 -5.17
N THR A 82 -4.15 8.58 -4.62
CA THR A 82 -4.39 8.45 -3.17
C THR A 82 -4.01 7.04 -2.68
N HIS A 83 -4.49 6.00 -3.35
CA HIS A 83 -4.17 4.61 -3.00
C HIS A 83 -2.66 4.37 -3.04
N HIS A 84 -1.99 4.88 -4.07
CA HIS A 84 -0.54 4.78 -4.20
C HIS A 84 0.19 5.45 -3.02
N LEU A 85 -0.26 6.62 -2.57
CA LEU A 85 0.30 7.29 -1.38
C LEU A 85 0.00 6.55 -0.08
N MET A 86 -1.17 5.90 0.04
CA MET A 86 -1.47 5.04 1.20
C MET A 86 -0.51 3.83 1.26
N MET A 87 -0.20 3.21 0.12
CA MET A 87 0.68 2.05 0.05
C MET A 87 2.17 2.39 0.19
N TYR A 88 2.67 3.35 -0.59
CA TYR A 88 4.11 3.60 -0.73
C TYR A 88 4.58 4.89 -0.06
N GLY A 89 3.64 5.77 0.31
CA GLY A 89 3.93 7.00 1.05
C GLY A 89 4.17 6.77 2.55
N ASN A 90 4.56 7.84 3.21
CA ASN A 90 4.72 7.89 4.66
C ASN A 90 3.38 7.67 5.38
N GLU A 91 3.41 7.00 6.53
CA GLU A 91 2.20 6.69 7.30
C GLU A 91 1.41 7.93 7.73
N ARG A 92 2.05 9.10 7.85
CA ARG A 92 1.38 10.38 8.11
C ARG A 92 0.22 10.65 7.15
N PHE A 93 0.32 10.20 5.90
CA PHE A 93 -0.75 10.37 4.91
C PHE A 93 -1.99 9.53 5.26
N ILE A 94 -1.83 8.22 5.45
CA ILE A 94 -2.97 7.35 5.81
C ILE A 94 -3.52 7.65 7.21
N GLN A 95 -2.66 8.04 8.17
CA GLN A 95 -3.09 8.50 9.49
C GLN A 95 -3.99 9.73 9.38
N TYR A 96 -3.62 10.71 8.55
CA TYR A 96 -4.46 11.87 8.30
C TYR A 96 -5.81 11.48 7.69
N LEU A 97 -5.82 10.63 6.65
CA LEU A 97 -7.07 10.15 6.04
C LEU A 97 -7.95 9.42 7.07
N ALA A 98 -7.38 8.53 7.86
CA ALA A 98 -8.07 7.79 8.90
C ALA A 98 -8.63 8.71 10.00
N SER A 99 -8.01 9.86 10.26
CA SER A 99 -8.50 10.84 11.25
C SER A 99 -9.73 11.63 10.79
N ARG A 100 -10.06 11.61 9.49
CA ARG A 100 -11.20 12.35 8.94
C ARG A 100 -12.51 11.61 9.16
N ASN A 101 -13.58 12.38 9.36
CA ASN A 101 -14.95 11.85 9.42
C ASN A 101 -15.48 11.50 8.03
N THR A 102 -15.06 12.24 7.01
CA THR A 102 -15.45 12.06 5.61
C THR A 102 -14.24 12.06 4.69
N LEU A 103 -14.24 11.11 3.76
CA LEU A 103 -13.22 10.94 2.73
C LEU A 103 -13.87 11.18 1.35
N PHE A 104 -14.03 10.14 0.54
CA PHE A 104 -14.62 10.25 -0.78
C PHE A 104 -16.13 10.04 -0.73
N ASN A 105 -16.91 10.99 -1.26
CA ASN A 105 -18.36 10.87 -1.40
C ASN A 105 -18.75 10.65 -2.87
N LEU A 106 -18.35 9.50 -3.41
CA LEU A 106 -18.53 9.18 -4.84
C LEU A 106 -19.62 8.14 -5.09
N ASN A 107 -20.45 7.78 -4.10
CA ASN A 107 -21.47 6.72 -4.22
C ASN A 107 -22.44 6.92 -5.40
N ASN A 108 -22.71 8.17 -5.77
CA ASN A 108 -23.58 8.54 -6.88
C ASN A 108 -22.82 9.15 -8.07
N TYR A 109 -21.49 8.98 -8.12
CA TYR A 109 -20.67 9.49 -9.21
C TYR A 109 -21.09 8.88 -10.54
N LEU A 110 -21.25 9.74 -11.55
CA LEU A 110 -21.64 9.34 -12.89
C LEU A 110 -21.13 10.35 -13.93
N ASP A 111 -20.25 9.89 -14.81
CA ASP A 111 -19.83 10.62 -16.00
C ASP A 111 -20.62 10.12 -17.22
N LYS A 112 -21.43 11.02 -17.80
CA LYS A 112 -22.26 10.74 -18.98
C LYS A 112 -21.63 11.24 -20.28
N SER A 113 -20.39 11.69 -20.28
CA SER A 113 -19.76 12.31 -21.45
C SER A 113 -19.52 11.33 -22.62
N ALA A 114 -19.23 10.06 -22.30
CA ALA A 114 -19.01 8.99 -23.27
C ALA A 114 -19.41 7.64 -22.68
N MET A 115 -19.62 6.62 -23.53
CA MET A 115 -19.93 5.25 -23.11
C MET A 115 -18.91 4.72 -22.08
N GLN A 116 -17.62 4.94 -22.35
CA GLN A 116 -16.55 4.57 -21.42
C GLN A 116 -16.67 5.28 -20.06
N GLY A 117 -17.14 6.54 -20.03
CA GLY A 117 -17.36 7.26 -18.78
C GLY A 117 -18.46 6.61 -17.92
N TYR A 118 -19.52 6.10 -18.56
CA TYR A 118 -20.60 5.39 -17.88
C TYR A 118 -20.08 4.11 -17.21
N ASP A 119 -19.34 3.29 -17.95
CA ASP A 119 -18.78 2.02 -17.45
C ASP A 119 -17.78 2.28 -16.31
N MET A 120 -16.85 3.23 -16.50
CA MET A 120 -15.83 3.57 -15.51
C MET A 120 -16.41 4.19 -14.23
N SER A 121 -17.58 4.83 -14.30
CA SER A 121 -18.28 5.37 -13.12
C SER A 121 -18.65 4.28 -12.10
N THR A 122 -18.95 3.06 -12.56
CA THR A 122 -19.19 1.91 -11.67
C THR A 122 -17.94 1.52 -10.90
N PHE A 123 -16.80 1.43 -11.59
CA PHE A 123 -15.52 1.09 -10.94
C PHE A 123 -15.00 2.20 -10.03
N ILE A 124 -15.23 3.48 -10.36
CA ILE A 124 -14.92 4.61 -9.48
C ILE A 124 -15.67 4.50 -8.15
N ARG A 125 -16.98 4.19 -8.20
CA ARG A 125 -17.81 3.98 -7.00
C ARG A 125 -17.27 2.86 -6.12
N ARG A 126 -17.00 1.70 -6.71
CA ARG A 126 -16.48 0.51 -6.02
C ARG A 126 -15.08 0.78 -5.43
N TYR A 127 -14.18 1.36 -6.22
CA TYR A 127 -12.81 1.68 -5.80
C TYR A 127 -12.77 2.74 -4.70
N SER A 128 -13.60 3.79 -4.81
CA SER A 128 -13.76 4.80 -3.76
C SER A 128 -14.24 4.19 -2.45
N ARG A 129 -15.18 3.23 -2.51
CA ARG A 129 -15.64 2.51 -1.32
C ARG A 129 -14.51 1.72 -0.67
N TYR A 130 -13.70 1.03 -1.47
CA TYR A 130 -12.52 0.33 -0.97
C TYR A 130 -11.54 1.27 -0.25
N LEU A 131 -11.20 2.43 -0.83
CA LEU A 131 -10.27 3.37 -0.18
C LEU A 131 -10.83 3.95 1.13
N ASN A 132 -12.13 4.23 1.18
CA ASN A 132 -12.80 4.62 2.42
C ASN A 132 -12.71 3.51 3.47
N GLU A 133 -12.93 2.25 3.08
CA GLU A 133 -12.84 1.09 3.98
C GLU A 133 -11.40 0.85 4.45
N LYS A 134 -10.39 1.02 3.58
CA LYS A 134 -8.97 0.92 3.96
C LYS A 134 -8.59 1.96 5.02
N ALA A 135 -9.05 3.21 4.88
CA ALA A 135 -8.81 4.23 5.89
C ALA A 135 -9.60 3.99 7.19
N LEU A 136 -10.84 3.50 7.10
CA LEU A 136 -11.64 3.10 8.26
C LEU A 136 -10.98 1.96 9.03
N SER A 137 -10.52 0.95 8.31
CA SER A 137 -9.77 -0.18 8.84
C SER A 137 -8.54 0.31 9.62
N TYR A 138 -7.72 1.19 9.02
CA TYR A 138 -6.60 1.82 9.71
C TYR A 138 -7.04 2.58 10.97
N ARG A 139 -8.14 3.33 10.93
CA ARG A 139 -8.69 4.05 12.11
C ARG A 139 -9.03 3.11 13.25
N LEU A 140 -9.62 1.94 12.95
CA LEU A 140 -10.10 1.00 13.96
C LEU A 140 -8.97 0.23 14.66
N VAL A 141 -7.87 -0.05 13.96
CA VAL A 141 -6.76 -0.86 14.51
C VAL A 141 -5.45 -0.11 14.72
N ALA A 142 -5.35 1.13 14.21
CA ALA A 142 -4.15 1.99 14.23
C ALA A 142 -2.92 1.36 13.53
N VAL A 143 -3.15 0.54 12.52
CA VAL A 143 -2.11 -0.14 11.74
C VAL A 143 -2.64 -0.52 10.36
N ASP A 144 -1.81 -0.47 9.32
CA ASP A 144 -2.19 -0.94 7.98
C ASP A 144 -1.94 -2.45 7.87
N PHE A 145 -3.01 -3.23 7.68
CA PHE A 145 -2.93 -4.68 7.49
C PHE A 145 -1.96 -5.09 6.39
N THR A 146 -1.81 -4.29 5.33
CA THR A 146 -0.94 -4.65 4.22
C THR A 146 0.55 -4.43 4.52
N LYS A 147 0.87 -3.70 5.59
CA LYS A 147 2.24 -3.38 6.04
C LYS A 147 2.64 -4.07 7.35
N MET A 148 1.77 -4.92 7.90
CA MET A 148 2.07 -5.61 9.16
C MET A 148 3.28 -6.54 9.04
N LYS A 149 4.01 -6.68 10.15
CA LYS A 149 5.00 -7.74 10.30
C LYS A 149 4.29 -9.10 10.18
N ARG A 150 4.81 -9.94 9.28
CA ARG A 150 4.35 -11.29 8.96
C ARG A 150 5.29 -12.36 9.54
N GLY A 151 4.84 -13.62 9.49
CA GLY A 151 5.57 -14.81 9.93
C GLY A 151 5.15 -15.31 11.31
N ILE A 152 5.96 -16.21 11.89
CA ILE A 152 5.68 -16.85 13.18
C ILE A 152 5.53 -15.79 14.29
N ASP A 153 6.38 -14.75 14.26
CA ASP A 153 6.30 -13.58 15.16
C ASP A 153 5.51 -12.41 14.56
N GLY A 154 4.61 -12.70 13.62
CA GLY A 154 3.75 -11.73 12.96
C GLY A 154 2.70 -11.16 13.91
N VAL A 155 2.21 -9.95 13.61
CA VAL A 155 1.23 -9.25 14.47
C VAL A 155 -0.06 -10.06 14.57
N MET A 156 -0.57 -10.57 13.44
CA MET A 156 -1.79 -11.38 13.40
C MET A 156 -1.58 -12.77 14.00
N ARG A 157 -0.39 -13.34 13.81
CA ARG A 157 -0.02 -14.66 14.32
C ARG A 157 0.06 -14.73 15.84
N THR A 158 0.49 -13.64 16.49
CA THR A 158 0.74 -13.58 17.94
C THR A 158 -0.35 -12.86 18.73
N MET A 159 -1.32 -12.23 18.06
CA MET A 159 -2.41 -11.49 18.69
C MET A 159 -3.17 -12.32 19.74
N ASN A 160 -3.58 -11.71 20.85
CA ASN A 160 -4.41 -12.38 21.86
C ASN A 160 -5.82 -12.71 21.30
N PRO A 161 -6.50 -13.75 21.81
CA PRO A 161 -7.78 -14.22 21.25
C PRO A 161 -8.89 -13.15 21.25
N GLU A 162 -9.01 -12.36 22.32
CA GLU A 162 -10.07 -11.36 22.46
C GLU A 162 -9.94 -10.23 21.44
N LYS A 163 -8.70 -9.76 21.21
CA LYS A 163 -8.41 -8.75 20.18
C LYS A 163 -8.50 -9.36 18.79
N LEU A 164 -8.06 -10.61 18.62
CA LEU A 164 -8.08 -11.31 17.33
C LEU A 164 -9.51 -11.45 16.79
N LEU A 165 -10.44 -11.92 17.63
CA LEU A 165 -11.86 -12.08 17.26
C LEU A 165 -12.53 -10.75 16.86
N LYS A 166 -12.07 -9.62 17.39
CA LYS A 166 -12.53 -8.28 17.00
C LYS A 166 -11.82 -7.74 15.76
N THR A 167 -10.59 -8.17 15.51
CA THR A 167 -9.74 -7.68 14.41
C THR A 167 -10.06 -8.39 13.10
N LEU A 168 -10.30 -9.70 13.13
CA LEU A 168 -10.61 -10.51 11.94
C LEU A 168 -11.82 -9.98 11.14
N PRO A 169 -12.94 -9.57 11.77
CA PRO A 169 -14.06 -8.94 11.06
C PRO A 169 -13.68 -7.64 10.34
N ILE A 170 -12.73 -6.87 10.85
CA ILE A 170 -12.27 -5.62 10.21
C ILE A 170 -11.51 -5.96 8.92
N ILE A 171 -10.63 -6.96 8.96
CA ILE A 171 -9.94 -7.48 7.78
C ILE A 171 -10.96 -8.01 6.75
N GLN A 172 -11.95 -8.76 7.21
CA GLN A 172 -13.03 -9.30 6.37
C GLN A 172 -13.76 -8.18 5.61
N ASN A 173 -14.16 -7.11 6.30
CA ASN A 173 -14.87 -5.98 5.69
C ASN A 173 -14.00 -5.25 4.66
N GLN A 174 -12.73 -5.01 4.98
CA GLN A 174 -11.80 -4.40 4.04
C GLN A 174 -11.57 -5.27 2.80
N LEU A 175 -11.45 -6.59 2.98
CA LEU A 175 -11.28 -7.53 1.88
C LEU A 175 -12.56 -7.63 1.03
N ASP A 176 -13.74 -7.61 1.64
CA ASP A 176 -15.00 -7.57 0.89
C ASP A 176 -15.11 -6.32 0.03
N ALA A 177 -14.81 -5.14 0.59
CA ALA A 177 -14.81 -3.90 -0.18
C ALA A 177 -13.81 -3.93 -1.35
N LEU A 178 -12.68 -4.63 -1.20
CA LEU A 178 -11.70 -4.85 -2.27
C LEU A 178 -12.29 -5.75 -3.36
N LEU A 179 -12.81 -6.92 -2.97
CA LEU A 179 -13.32 -7.93 -3.89
C LEU A 179 -14.61 -7.47 -4.60
N ASP A 180 -15.38 -6.56 -3.98
CA ASP A 180 -16.54 -5.90 -4.59
C ASP A 180 -16.16 -4.95 -5.74
N PHE A 181 -14.87 -4.77 -6.04
CA PHE A 181 -14.43 -4.16 -7.31
C PHE A 181 -14.94 -4.97 -8.50
N ASP A 182 -14.95 -6.29 -8.38
CA ASP A 182 -15.70 -7.25 -9.22
C ASP A 182 -15.64 -6.90 -10.72
N ALA A 183 -14.41 -6.78 -11.23
CA ALA A 183 -14.14 -6.49 -12.63
C ALA A 183 -13.85 -7.78 -13.39
N ASN A 184 -14.35 -7.86 -14.61
CA ASN A 184 -14.04 -8.92 -15.55
C ASN A 184 -12.83 -8.55 -16.44
N PRO A 185 -12.11 -9.53 -17.02
CA PRO A 185 -10.98 -9.25 -17.90
C PRO A 185 -11.34 -8.33 -19.08
N ASN A 186 -12.55 -8.49 -19.62
CA ASN A 186 -13.06 -7.69 -20.74
C ASN A 186 -13.36 -6.23 -20.37
N GLU A 187 -13.41 -5.88 -19.09
CA GLU A 187 -13.65 -4.52 -18.59
C GLU A 187 -12.32 -3.79 -18.30
N LEU A 188 -11.22 -4.55 -18.15
CA LEU A 188 -9.86 -4.08 -17.89
C LEU A 188 -9.15 -3.63 -19.19
N THR A 189 -9.75 -2.65 -19.87
CA THR A 189 -9.45 -2.31 -21.27
C THR A 189 -8.57 -1.07 -21.46
N ASN A 190 -8.23 -0.35 -20.39
CA ASN A 190 -7.49 0.90 -20.49
C ASN A 190 -6.49 1.09 -19.34
N GLY A 191 -5.49 1.95 -19.57
CA GLY A 191 -4.38 2.15 -18.62
C GLY A 191 -4.77 2.74 -17.27
N VAL A 192 -5.95 3.35 -17.13
CA VAL A 192 -6.42 3.92 -15.85
C VAL A 192 -6.98 2.82 -14.96
N ILE A 193 -7.95 2.04 -15.46
CA ILE A 193 -8.53 0.94 -14.69
C ILE A 193 -7.50 -0.16 -14.40
N ASN A 194 -6.58 -0.43 -15.32
CA ASN A 194 -5.50 -1.40 -15.12
C ASN A 194 -4.55 -0.95 -14.00
N ALA A 195 -4.24 0.35 -13.91
CA ALA A 195 -3.45 0.88 -12.80
C ALA A 195 -4.18 0.75 -11.45
N ALA A 196 -5.50 0.96 -11.42
CA ALA A 196 -6.30 0.75 -10.21
C ALA A 196 -6.32 -0.72 -9.79
N PHE A 197 -6.57 -1.62 -10.75
CA PHE A 197 -6.63 -3.06 -10.53
C PHE A 197 -5.30 -3.62 -10.03
N MET A 198 -4.17 -3.18 -10.58
CA MET A 198 -2.85 -3.57 -10.10
C MET A 198 -2.62 -3.22 -8.63
N LEU A 199 -3.10 -2.05 -8.17
CA LEU A 199 -3.00 -1.69 -6.75
C LEU A 199 -3.93 -2.55 -5.87
N LEU A 200 -5.16 -2.85 -6.33
CA LEU A 200 -6.05 -3.77 -5.62
C LEU A 200 -5.46 -5.17 -5.52
N PHE A 201 -4.84 -5.66 -6.59
CA PHE A 201 -4.16 -6.94 -6.59
C PHE A 201 -3.06 -6.97 -5.54
N LYS A 202 -2.18 -5.97 -5.52
CA LYS A 202 -1.10 -5.90 -4.51
C LYS A 202 -1.63 -5.85 -3.08
N ASP A 203 -2.69 -5.09 -2.84
CA ASP A 203 -3.32 -5.03 -1.51
C ASP A 203 -4.07 -6.33 -1.17
N SER A 204 -4.67 -7.03 -2.14
CA SER A 204 -5.39 -8.29 -1.90
C SER A 204 -4.45 -9.40 -1.46
N ILE A 205 -3.27 -9.51 -2.06
CA ILE A 205 -2.23 -10.46 -1.65
C ILE A 205 -1.85 -10.20 -0.19
N ARG A 206 -1.50 -8.95 0.14
CA ARG A 206 -1.02 -8.59 1.47
C ARG A 206 -2.10 -8.71 2.54
N LEU A 207 -3.31 -8.27 2.22
CA LEU A 207 -4.45 -8.32 3.12
C LEU A 207 -4.86 -9.76 3.40
N PHE A 208 -4.88 -10.62 2.38
CA PHE A 208 -5.18 -12.03 2.56
C PHE A 208 -4.08 -12.75 3.34
N ALA A 209 -2.80 -12.40 3.16
CA ALA A 209 -1.72 -12.96 3.99
C ALA A 209 -1.93 -12.65 5.48
N ALA A 210 -2.27 -11.41 5.83
CA ALA A 210 -2.59 -11.03 7.21
C ALA A 210 -3.85 -11.74 7.73
N TYR A 211 -4.87 -11.88 6.88
CA TYR A 211 -6.09 -12.60 7.21
C TYR A 211 -5.79 -14.08 7.51
N ASN A 212 -4.99 -14.72 6.65
CA ASN A 212 -4.55 -16.10 6.75
C ASN A 212 -3.80 -16.38 8.06
N GLU A 213 -2.84 -15.53 8.43
CA GLU A 213 -2.13 -15.63 9.72
C GLU A 213 -3.07 -15.54 10.92
N GLY A 214 -4.05 -14.63 10.85
CA GLY A 214 -5.05 -14.48 11.90
C GLY A 214 -5.98 -15.70 12.01
N ILE A 215 -6.32 -16.35 10.89
CA ILE A 215 -7.08 -17.60 10.89
C ILE A 215 -6.25 -18.75 11.47
N ILE A 216 -4.96 -18.86 11.14
CA ILE A 216 -4.11 -19.90 11.76
C ILE A 216 -4.08 -19.71 13.29
N ASN A 217 -3.87 -18.47 13.77
CA ASN A 217 -3.89 -18.16 15.21
C ASN A 217 -5.23 -18.51 15.87
N LEU A 218 -6.35 -18.19 15.20
CA LEU A 218 -7.68 -18.55 15.67
C LEU A 218 -7.84 -20.08 15.80
N LEU A 219 -7.46 -20.83 14.77
CA LEU A 219 -7.63 -22.28 14.72
C LEU A 219 -6.78 -23.01 15.78
N GLU A 220 -5.54 -22.58 15.99
CA GLU A 220 -4.65 -23.17 16.99
C GLU A 220 -5.17 -23.05 18.42
N ARG A 221 -5.95 -22.01 18.70
CA ARG A 221 -6.50 -21.75 20.05
C ARG A 221 -7.96 -22.15 20.18
N TYR A 222 -8.62 -22.53 19.09
CA TYR A 222 -10.07 -22.71 19.04
C TYR A 222 -10.59 -23.73 20.07
N PHE A 223 -9.89 -24.85 20.26
CA PHE A 223 -10.33 -25.91 21.17
C PHE A 223 -10.19 -25.55 22.66
N ASP A 224 -9.48 -24.46 22.97
CA ASP A 224 -9.32 -23.92 24.33
C ASP A 224 -10.23 -22.70 24.58
N MET A 225 -11.01 -22.29 23.58
CA MET A 225 -11.88 -21.12 23.66
C MET A 225 -13.17 -21.39 24.45
N LYS A 226 -13.75 -20.32 25.00
CA LYS A 226 -15.07 -20.38 25.65
C LYS A 226 -16.17 -20.54 24.60
N LYS A 227 -17.32 -21.09 25.00
CA LYS A 227 -18.52 -21.28 24.15
C LYS A 227 -18.82 -20.12 23.17
N ASN A 228 -18.87 -18.89 23.66
CA ASN A 228 -19.18 -17.72 22.82
C ASN A 228 -18.06 -17.43 21.80
N GLN A 229 -16.80 -17.56 22.22
CA GLN A 229 -15.64 -17.40 21.36
C GLN A 229 -15.57 -18.50 20.30
N CYS A 230 -15.91 -19.75 20.63
CA CYS A 230 -16.02 -20.83 19.63
C CYS A 230 -17.09 -20.52 18.57
N LYS A 231 -18.25 -19.99 19.00
CA LYS A 231 -19.32 -19.61 18.06
C LYS A 231 -18.88 -18.50 17.11
N GLU A 232 -18.25 -17.45 17.64
CA GLU A 232 -17.70 -16.34 16.85
C GLU A 232 -16.57 -16.82 15.93
N GLY A 233 -15.63 -17.61 16.45
CA GLY A 233 -14.50 -18.16 15.70
C GLY A 233 -14.94 -19.06 14.54
N LEU A 234 -15.96 -19.89 14.75
CA LEU A 234 -16.51 -20.74 13.70
C LEU A 234 -17.18 -19.93 12.59
N ASP A 235 -17.96 -18.90 12.95
CA ASP A 235 -18.56 -17.99 11.97
C ASP A 235 -17.48 -17.27 11.14
N ILE A 236 -16.43 -16.77 11.80
CA ILE A 236 -15.28 -16.15 11.15
C ILE A 236 -14.60 -17.12 10.18
N TYR A 237 -14.39 -18.39 10.58
CA TYR A 237 -13.75 -19.39 9.73
C TYR A 237 -14.61 -19.77 8.51
N LYS A 238 -15.93 -19.94 8.67
CA LYS A 238 -16.85 -20.17 7.53
C LYS A 238 -16.81 -19.00 6.54
N LYS A 239 -16.81 -17.78 7.06
CA LYS A 239 -16.65 -16.53 6.30
C LYS A 239 -15.30 -16.42 5.61
N PHE A 240 -14.22 -16.96 6.20
CA PHE A 240 -12.91 -17.07 5.56
C PHE A 240 -12.94 -17.95 4.33
N LEU A 241 -13.53 -19.15 4.43
CA LEU A 241 -13.62 -20.08 3.29
C LEU A 241 -14.35 -19.46 2.09
N ALA A 242 -15.46 -18.75 2.32
CA ALA A 242 -16.19 -18.06 1.26
C ALA A 242 -15.35 -16.97 0.57
N ARG A 243 -14.56 -16.19 1.34
CA ARG A 243 -13.68 -15.15 0.79
C ARG A 243 -12.48 -15.74 0.07
N MET A 244 -11.98 -16.89 0.49
CA MET A 244 -10.93 -17.61 -0.21
C MET A 244 -11.36 -18.01 -1.63
N THR A 245 -12.60 -18.46 -1.81
CA THR A 245 -13.17 -18.74 -3.13
C THR A 245 -13.25 -17.48 -3.99
N LYS A 246 -13.80 -16.38 -3.45
CA LYS A 246 -13.88 -15.10 -4.17
C LYS A 246 -12.49 -14.54 -4.55
N LEU A 247 -11.51 -14.68 -3.65
CA LEU A 247 -10.13 -14.28 -3.95
C LEU A 247 -9.55 -15.13 -5.09
N SER A 248 -9.81 -16.44 -5.10
CA SER A 248 -9.37 -17.30 -6.22
C SER A 248 -9.94 -16.83 -7.56
N GLU A 249 -11.21 -16.44 -7.60
CA GLU A 249 -11.83 -15.85 -8.80
C GLU A 249 -11.16 -14.54 -9.20
N PHE A 250 -10.92 -13.65 -8.25
CA PHE A 250 -10.19 -12.40 -8.48
C PHE A 250 -8.77 -12.63 -9.02
N LEU A 251 -8.03 -13.61 -8.48
CA LEU A 251 -6.69 -13.97 -8.95
C LEU A 251 -6.68 -14.58 -10.37
N LYS A 252 -7.75 -15.30 -10.76
CA LYS A 252 -7.90 -15.77 -12.14
C LYS A 252 -8.09 -14.62 -13.12
N VAL A 253 -8.82 -13.58 -12.74
CA VAL A 253 -8.92 -12.36 -13.56
C VAL A 253 -7.55 -11.70 -13.70
N ALA A 254 -6.79 -11.62 -12.61
CA ALA A 254 -5.42 -11.10 -12.61
C ALA A 254 -4.50 -11.85 -13.58
N GLU A 255 -4.55 -13.19 -13.57
CA GLU A 255 -3.82 -14.03 -14.52
C GLU A 255 -4.19 -13.72 -15.98
N GLN A 256 -5.50 -13.61 -16.26
CA GLN A 256 -6.00 -13.39 -17.63
C GLN A 256 -5.65 -12.02 -18.22
N VAL A 257 -5.43 -11.02 -17.36
CA VAL A 257 -4.98 -9.68 -17.80
C VAL A 257 -3.46 -9.55 -17.85
N GLY A 258 -2.73 -10.66 -17.66
CA GLY A 258 -1.29 -10.73 -17.88
C GLY A 258 -0.43 -10.42 -16.65
N ILE A 259 -0.96 -10.60 -15.43
CA ILE A 259 -0.11 -10.65 -14.24
C ILE A 259 0.64 -11.99 -14.26
N ASP A 260 1.97 -11.92 -14.07
CA ASP A 260 2.83 -13.10 -14.10
C ASP A 260 2.36 -14.17 -13.11
N GLN A 261 2.26 -15.42 -13.56
CA GLN A 261 1.86 -16.55 -12.70
C GLN A 261 2.76 -16.69 -11.46
N GLY A 262 4.04 -16.29 -11.56
CA GLY A 262 4.96 -16.29 -10.42
C GLY A 262 4.61 -15.28 -9.31
N ASP A 263 3.79 -14.28 -9.63
CA ASP A 263 3.30 -13.26 -8.69
C ASP A 263 1.90 -13.59 -8.13
N ILE A 264 1.25 -14.65 -8.64
CA ILE A 264 -0.06 -15.10 -8.19
C ILE A 264 0.12 -16.21 -7.14
N PRO A 265 -0.32 -15.99 -5.89
CA PRO A 265 -0.19 -17.01 -4.86
C PRO A 265 -1.08 -18.22 -5.10
N ASP A 266 -0.51 -19.41 -4.96
CA ASP A 266 -1.28 -20.65 -4.88
C ASP A 266 -2.23 -20.67 -3.65
N LEU A 267 -3.48 -21.02 -3.91
CA LEU A 267 -4.58 -21.06 -2.94
C LEU A 267 -5.05 -22.50 -2.76
N THR A 268 -4.53 -23.18 -1.73
CA THR A 268 -5.02 -24.52 -1.37
C THR A 268 -6.07 -24.44 -0.26
N GLN A 269 -7.30 -24.87 -0.55
CA GLN A 269 -8.36 -24.91 0.45
C GLN A 269 -8.04 -25.91 1.57
N ALA A 270 -8.40 -25.56 2.80
CA ALA A 270 -8.26 -26.45 3.94
C ALA A 270 -9.21 -27.66 3.83
N PRO A 271 -8.83 -28.85 4.35
CA PRO A 271 -9.68 -30.03 4.33
C PRO A 271 -11.05 -29.81 5.00
N SER A 272 -12.13 -30.34 4.42
CA SER A 272 -13.49 -30.25 4.97
C SER A 272 -13.62 -30.89 6.35
N SER A 273 -12.78 -31.89 6.65
CA SER A 273 -12.70 -32.57 7.94
C SER A 273 -12.41 -31.61 9.11
N LEU A 274 -11.69 -30.51 8.88
CA LEU A 274 -11.48 -29.50 9.92
C LEU A 274 -12.80 -28.81 10.28
N LEU A 275 -13.59 -28.41 9.27
CA LEU A 275 -14.85 -27.71 9.53
C LEU A 275 -15.80 -28.57 10.38
N GLU A 276 -15.91 -29.86 10.05
CA GLU A 276 -16.70 -30.82 10.83
C GLU A 276 -16.19 -30.93 12.28
N ALA A 277 -14.87 -30.98 12.49
CA ALA A 277 -14.27 -31.04 13.82
C ALA A 277 -14.58 -29.79 14.67
N LEU A 278 -14.55 -28.59 14.05
CA LEU A 278 -14.88 -27.34 14.73
C LEU A 278 -16.36 -27.26 15.12
N GLU A 279 -17.25 -27.71 14.23
CA GLU A 279 -18.71 -27.76 14.46
C GLU A 279 -19.08 -28.72 15.58
N GLN A 280 -18.48 -29.92 15.59
CA GLN A 280 -18.73 -30.90 16.63
C GLN A 280 -18.19 -30.46 17.99
N HIS A 281 -17.02 -29.81 18.03
CA HIS A 281 -16.51 -29.24 19.29
C HIS A 281 -17.45 -28.17 19.83
N LEU A 282 -17.95 -27.27 18.98
CA LEU A 282 -18.95 -26.28 19.40
C LEU A 282 -20.21 -26.97 19.94
N ALA A 283 -20.73 -27.98 19.24
CA ALA A 283 -21.91 -28.72 19.68
C ALA A 283 -21.70 -29.42 21.04
N SER A 284 -20.52 -29.99 21.28
CA SER A 284 -20.12 -30.57 22.57
C SER A 284 -20.10 -29.52 23.68
N VAL A 285 -19.49 -28.36 23.43
CA VAL A 285 -19.45 -27.22 24.38
C VAL A 285 -20.85 -26.62 24.60
N GLU A 286 -21.78 -26.77 23.64
CA GLU A 286 -23.20 -26.41 23.80
C GLU A 286 -24.02 -27.43 24.62
N GLY A 287 -23.45 -28.59 24.96
CA GLY A 287 -24.15 -29.66 25.69
C GLY A 287 -25.04 -30.55 24.81
N LYS A 288 -24.89 -30.49 23.47
CA LYS A 288 -25.61 -31.36 22.54
C LYS A 288 -24.92 -32.72 22.45
N LYS A 289 -25.70 -33.81 22.61
CA LYS A 289 -25.21 -35.18 22.35
C LYS A 289 -24.78 -35.30 20.88
N THR A 290 -23.49 -35.42 20.66
CA THR A 290 -22.86 -35.57 19.34
C THR A 290 -22.03 -36.85 19.31
N LYS A 291 -21.79 -37.42 18.12
CA LYS A 291 -20.77 -38.47 17.96
C LYS A 291 -19.43 -37.87 18.35
N GLU A 292 -18.80 -38.37 19.41
CA GLU A 292 -17.50 -37.87 19.84
C GLU A 292 -16.44 -38.23 18.79
N VAL A 293 -15.95 -37.23 18.06
CA VAL A 293 -14.70 -37.37 17.31
C VAL A 293 -13.57 -37.35 18.32
N SER A 294 -12.69 -38.35 18.26
CA SER A 294 -11.58 -38.50 19.21
C SER A 294 -10.69 -37.25 19.23
N ALA A 295 -10.08 -36.96 20.38
CA ALA A 295 -9.12 -35.85 20.49
C ALA A 295 -7.98 -35.97 19.47
N ALA A 296 -7.53 -37.20 19.19
CA ALA A 296 -6.50 -37.48 18.18
C ALA A 296 -6.96 -37.10 16.76
N SER A 297 -8.20 -37.41 16.40
CA SER A 297 -8.77 -37.06 15.10
C SER A 297 -8.90 -35.54 14.93
N ARG A 298 -9.30 -34.81 15.98
CA ARG A 298 -9.34 -33.33 15.97
C ARG A 298 -7.95 -32.72 15.79
N ALA A 299 -6.96 -33.23 16.54
CA ALA A 299 -5.58 -32.76 16.43
C ALA A 299 -5.00 -32.99 15.04
N SER A 300 -5.28 -34.15 14.42
CA SER A 300 -4.85 -34.45 13.05
C SER A 300 -5.51 -33.53 12.00
N ALA A 301 -6.83 -33.31 12.10
CA ALA A 301 -7.55 -32.40 11.21
C ALA A 301 -7.05 -30.96 11.35
N LEU A 302 -6.77 -30.51 12.58
CA LEU A 302 -6.19 -29.19 12.84
C LEU A 302 -4.79 -29.06 12.26
N SER A 303 -3.91 -30.02 12.56
CA SER A 303 -2.50 -29.98 12.10
C SER A 303 -2.40 -29.98 10.58
N SER A 304 -3.20 -30.79 9.89
CA SER A 304 -3.22 -30.82 8.43
C SER A 304 -3.70 -29.49 7.83
N ALA A 305 -4.81 -28.94 8.34
CA ALA A 305 -5.33 -27.67 7.87
C ALA A 305 -4.40 -26.49 8.15
N VAL A 306 -3.81 -26.40 9.35
CA VAL A 306 -2.82 -25.37 9.70
C VAL A 306 -1.60 -25.46 8.79
N SER A 307 -1.13 -26.68 8.47
CA SER A 307 0.00 -26.87 7.55
C SER A 307 -0.34 -26.41 6.13
N THR A 308 -1.53 -26.78 5.60
CA THR A 308 -2.01 -26.29 4.31
C THR A 308 -2.10 -24.76 4.29
N LEU A 309 -2.64 -24.16 5.33
CA LEU A 309 -2.82 -22.73 5.43
C LEU A 309 -1.48 -21.98 5.59
N ALA A 310 -0.51 -22.56 6.29
CA ALA A 310 0.85 -22.06 6.38
C ALA A 310 1.58 -22.13 5.03
N ASN A 311 1.41 -23.22 4.27
CA ASN A 311 1.95 -23.35 2.91
C ASN A 311 1.39 -22.29 1.96
N THR A 312 0.06 -22.08 1.99
CA THR A 312 -0.59 -20.96 1.30
C THR A 312 0.08 -19.64 1.72
N GLY A 313 0.24 -19.38 3.02
CA GLY A 313 0.89 -18.17 3.55
C GLY A 313 2.32 -17.94 3.04
N MET A 314 3.13 -19.00 2.87
CA MET A 314 4.47 -18.90 2.29
C MET A 314 4.43 -18.40 0.84
N SER A 315 3.43 -18.83 0.06
CA SER A 315 3.22 -18.36 -1.31
C SER A 315 3.01 -16.84 -1.38
N PHE A 316 2.18 -16.30 -0.48
CA PHE A 316 1.94 -14.85 -0.37
C PHE A 316 3.20 -14.06 0.03
N SER A 317 4.09 -14.63 0.84
CA SER A 317 5.31 -13.95 1.29
C SER A 317 6.36 -13.74 0.19
N ARG A 318 6.39 -14.62 -0.83
CA ARG A 318 7.34 -14.53 -1.96
C ARG A 318 7.19 -13.22 -2.75
N MET A 319 5.95 -12.73 -2.89
CA MET A 319 5.69 -11.49 -3.62
C MET A 319 6.27 -10.27 -2.88
N ASP A 320 6.16 -10.25 -1.55
CA ASP A 320 6.75 -9.17 -0.74
C ASP A 320 8.28 -9.17 -0.76
N GLU A 321 8.90 -10.35 -0.76
CA GLU A 321 10.35 -10.49 -0.88
C GLU A 321 10.84 -10.02 -2.26
N LYS A 322 10.14 -10.41 -3.34
CA LYS A 322 10.43 -9.97 -4.71
C LYS A 322 10.35 -8.45 -4.84
N GLU A 323 9.29 -7.81 -4.33
CA GLU A 323 9.16 -6.34 -4.38
C GLU A 323 10.24 -5.62 -3.57
N LYS A 324 10.60 -6.14 -2.39
CA LYS A 324 11.70 -5.59 -1.58
C LYS A 324 13.04 -5.69 -2.32
N GLN A 325 13.30 -6.82 -2.97
CA GLN A 325 14.52 -7.04 -3.74
C GLN A 325 14.59 -6.08 -4.95
N GLN A 326 13.49 -5.91 -5.68
CA GLN A 326 13.40 -4.95 -6.78
C GLN A 326 13.61 -3.51 -6.31
N ALA A 327 13.02 -3.12 -5.18
CA ALA A 327 13.21 -1.79 -4.61
C ALA A 327 14.67 -1.54 -4.19
N LEU A 328 15.34 -2.56 -3.63
CA LEU A 328 16.75 -2.49 -3.28
C LEU A 328 17.63 -2.32 -4.52
N GLU A 329 17.34 -3.07 -5.59
CA GLU A 329 18.04 -2.98 -6.87
C GLU A 329 17.83 -1.62 -7.55
N GLU A 330 16.59 -1.11 -7.59
CA GLU A 330 16.29 0.23 -8.11
C GLU A 330 17.07 1.32 -7.35
N GLU A 331 17.13 1.24 -6.01
CA GLU A 331 17.88 2.19 -5.18
C GLU A 331 19.39 2.05 -5.39
N GLN A 332 19.92 0.84 -5.52
CA GLN A 332 21.35 0.62 -5.83
C GLN A 332 21.73 1.21 -7.18
N VAL A 333 20.90 1.02 -8.21
CA VAL A 333 21.11 1.61 -9.54
C VAL A 333 21.08 3.14 -9.45
N ARG A 334 20.13 3.70 -8.71
CA ARG A 334 20.03 5.15 -8.49
C ARG A 334 21.28 5.71 -7.78
N LEU A 335 21.74 5.04 -6.73
CA LEU A 335 22.95 5.41 -6.01
C LEU A 335 24.20 5.32 -6.89
N GLN A 336 24.29 4.30 -7.75
CA GLN A 336 25.40 4.16 -8.70
C GLN A 336 25.40 5.30 -9.73
N ALA A 337 24.24 5.65 -10.30
CA ALA A 337 24.12 6.77 -11.22
C ALA A 337 24.53 8.10 -10.57
N LEU A 338 24.16 8.33 -9.30
CA LEU A 338 24.59 9.52 -8.55
C LEU A 338 26.10 9.54 -8.29
N LYS A 339 26.71 8.39 -7.97
CA LYS A 339 28.16 8.26 -7.82
C LYS A 339 28.89 8.58 -9.12
N GLU A 340 28.44 8.04 -10.25
CA GLU A 340 29.01 8.31 -11.57
C GLU A 340 28.88 9.78 -11.96
N GLN A 341 27.73 10.40 -11.68
CA GLN A 341 27.54 11.84 -11.92
C GLN A 341 28.52 12.67 -11.09
N ARG A 342 28.70 12.38 -9.80
CA ARG A 342 29.67 13.07 -8.93
C ARG A 342 31.10 12.88 -9.41
N LEU A 343 31.47 11.67 -9.86
CA LEU A 343 32.78 11.39 -10.45
C LEU A 343 33.02 12.20 -11.73
N ARG A 344 32.01 12.33 -12.60
CA ARG A 344 32.10 13.19 -13.80
C ARG A 344 32.27 14.66 -13.42
N GLU A 345 31.52 15.18 -12.46
CA GLU A 345 31.68 16.55 -11.97
C GLU A 345 33.09 16.81 -11.41
N ILE A 346 33.66 15.86 -10.65
CA ILE A 346 35.03 15.95 -10.11
C ILE A 346 36.09 15.91 -11.22
N SER A 347 35.91 15.06 -12.25
CA SER A 347 36.82 14.99 -13.39
C SER A 347 36.83 16.28 -14.24
N VAL A 348 35.68 16.96 -14.36
CA VAL A 348 35.56 18.23 -15.09
C VAL A 348 36.24 19.37 -14.32
N VAL A 349 36.16 19.39 -12.99
CA VAL A 349 36.89 20.35 -12.15
C VAL A 349 38.41 20.11 -12.24
N SER A 350 38.86 18.85 -12.29
CA SER A 350 40.28 18.49 -12.37
C SER A 350 40.94 18.82 -13.72
N ASN A 351 40.17 18.86 -14.81
CA ASN A 351 40.65 19.25 -16.15
C ASN A 351 40.63 20.77 -16.42
N SER A 352 40.19 21.58 -15.45
CA SER A 352 40.17 23.05 -15.58
C SER A 352 41.42 23.76 -15.00
N THR A 353 42.47 23.01 -14.65
CA THR A 353 43.70 23.56 -14.04
C THR A 353 44.97 23.31 -14.88
N SER A 354 44.93 23.56 -16.19
CA SER A 354 46.15 23.70 -16.99
C SER A 354 45.95 24.60 -18.22
N THR A 355 46.25 25.88 -18.08
CA THR A 355 46.99 26.67 -19.09
C THR A 355 47.42 28.00 -18.50
N SER A 356 48.73 28.20 -18.52
CA SER A 356 49.51 29.35 -18.11
C SER A 356 49.35 30.55 -19.05
N ALA A 357 49.29 31.76 -18.50
CA ALA A 357 50.01 32.93 -19.01
C ALA A 357 50.07 34.03 -17.92
N SER A 358 51.29 34.39 -17.51
CA SER A 358 51.59 35.59 -16.71
C SER A 358 51.25 36.87 -17.48
N PRO A 359 51.09 38.02 -16.77
CA PRO A 359 52.08 39.07 -16.96
C PRO A 359 52.49 39.79 -15.66
N SER A 360 53.69 40.37 -15.74
CA SER A 360 54.47 41.01 -14.69
C SER A 360 54.26 42.53 -14.58
N THR A 361 54.46 43.06 -13.35
CA THR A 361 54.75 44.46 -12.91
C THR A 361 53.61 45.50 -13.08
N LEU A 362 53.31 46.46 -12.18
CA LEU A 362 54.01 47.11 -11.06
C LEU A 362 52.97 47.90 -10.20
N SER A 363 53.32 48.21 -8.95
CA SER A 363 52.66 49.15 -8.00
C SER A 363 51.46 48.57 -7.22
N GLY A 364 51.39 48.53 -5.90
CA GLY A 364 52.19 49.13 -4.85
C GLY A 364 51.27 49.48 -3.68
N LYS A 365 51.27 48.67 -2.61
CA LYS A 365 51.18 49.07 -1.19
C LYS A 365 50.83 47.87 -0.30
N SER A 366 51.65 47.74 0.74
CA SER A 366 51.59 46.81 1.86
C SER A 366 50.43 47.16 2.80
N VAL A 367 49.88 46.17 3.53
CA VAL A 367 49.89 46.06 5.02
C VAL A 367 48.93 44.97 5.52
N ASN A 368 49.53 44.03 6.27
CA ASN A 368 49.13 43.14 7.40
C ASN A 368 47.78 42.39 7.40
N THR A 369 47.75 41.05 7.38
CA THR A 369 47.99 40.01 8.44
C THR A 369 46.83 39.75 9.40
N THR A 370 46.51 38.46 9.56
CA THR A 370 45.82 37.72 10.64
C THR A 370 44.31 37.46 10.47
N VAL A 371 43.71 36.32 10.86
CA VAL A 371 44.06 34.96 11.34
C VAL A 371 42.75 34.16 11.19
N ALA A 372 42.79 32.91 10.70
CA ALA A 372 41.66 31.98 10.76
C ALA A 372 41.58 31.36 12.18
N VAL A 373 40.39 31.39 12.79
CA VAL A 373 40.13 30.80 14.11
C VAL A 373 39.51 29.42 13.90
N ASP A 374 40.20 28.39 14.38
CA ASP A 374 39.77 26.99 14.41
C ASP A 374 38.83 26.79 15.61
N LEU A 375 37.63 26.23 15.37
CA LEU A 375 36.47 26.25 16.27
C LEU A 375 36.24 24.90 17.00
N PHE A 376 37.28 24.09 17.20
CA PHE A 376 37.14 22.87 18.02
C PHE A 376 38.39 22.60 18.87
N ALA A 377 38.48 23.29 20.02
CA ALA A 377 39.29 22.85 21.15
C ALA A 377 38.47 22.98 22.44
N ALA A 378 38.14 21.84 23.04
CA ALA A 378 37.52 21.76 24.37
C ALA A 378 38.58 22.00 25.47
N PRO A 379 38.26 22.73 26.55
CA PRO A 379 39.21 22.90 27.65
C PRO A 379 39.05 21.78 28.69
N ALA A 380 40.18 21.21 29.12
CA ALA A 380 40.30 20.42 30.34
C ALA A 380 40.63 21.35 31.55
N PRO A 381 40.42 20.90 32.79
CA PRO A 381 40.18 21.78 33.94
C PRO A 381 41.48 22.21 34.63
N THR A 382 41.47 23.40 35.24
CA THR A 382 42.49 23.80 36.22
C THR A 382 41.86 24.13 37.56
N THR A 383 42.33 23.38 38.55
CA THR A 383 42.19 23.54 39.99
C THR A 383 42.92 24.78 40.53
N ASN A 384 42.38 25.27 41.66
CA ASN A 384 42.83 26.31 42.59
C ASN A 384 42.45 27.76 42.26
#